data_AF-A0A6B2G680-F1
#
_entry.id   AF-A0A6B2G680-F1
#
_cell.length_a   1.000
_cell.length_b   1.000
_cell.length_c   1.000
_cell.angle_alpha   90.00
_cell.angle_beta   90.00
_cell.angle_gamma   90.00
#
_symmetry.space_group_name_H-M   'P 1'
#
loop_
_entity.id
_entity.type
_entity.pdbx_description
1 polymer ?
#
loop_
_entity_poly.entity_id
_entity_poly.type
_entity_poly.pdbx_seq_one_letter_code
_entity_poly.pdbx_strand_id
1 'polypeptide(L)'
;NLDVSCPLFKKTFHNIRNSLSKCSKNSKSQSRKLIGTFGFSHAETLIPILGSFGLFNHHQQEKNNIKINSANFEKLKNNRTFRGGYYSPMAGNLLLTVGCSTDSNEGVVMALLNENPIALPCCKEHFLNGDPSYPVCSNEEFIKCFSPRAQQCNYYKTCSTPYICKSR
;
A
#
# COMPACT_ATOMS: atom_id res chain seq x y z
N ASN A 1 -9.94 8.43 8.03
CA ASN A 1 -9.44 9.50 7.15
C ASN A 1 -8.05 9.08 6.68
N LEU A 2 -7.91 8.62 5.43
CA LEU A 2 -6.64 8.11 4.92
C LEU A 2 -5.71 9.22 4.41
N ASP A 3 -6.25 10.43 4.21
CA ASP A 3 -5.54 11.52 3.55
C ASP A 3 -4.40 12.10 4.41
N VAL A 4 -4.40 11.80 5.71
CA VAL A 4 -3.26 12.05 6.61
C VAL A 4 -1.97 11.39 6.12
N SER A 5 -2.07 10.28 5.37
CA SER A 5 -0.91 9.59 4.78
C SER A 5 -0.55 10.08 3.38
N CYS A 6 -1.29 11.04 2.81
CA CYS A 6 -1.10 11.48 1.41
C CYS A 6 0.34 11.87 1.06
N PRO A 7 1.07 12.65 1.88
CA PRO A 7 2.43 13.05 1.54
C PRO A 7 3.36 11.83 1.40
N LEU A 8 3.24 10.87 2.32
CA LEU A 8 4.01 9.63 2.31
C LEU A 8 3.59 8.73 1.14
N PHE A 9 2.29 8.53 0.94
CA PHE A 9 1.76 7.74 -0.17
C PHE A 9 2.22 8.25 -1.54
N LYS A 10 2.10 9.56 -1.79
CA LYS A 10 2.58 10.19 -3.03
C LYS A 10 4.06 9.98 -3.25
N LYS A 11 4.88 10.23 -2.21
CA LYS A 11 6.32 10.05 -2.28
C LYS A 11 6.69 8.59 -2.61
N THR A 12 6.07 7.63 -1.92
CA THR A 12 6.29 6.21 -2.16
C THR A 12 5.86 5.80 -3.57
N PHE A 13 4.68 6.22 -4.03
CA PHE A 13 4.21 5.98 -5.40
C PHE A 13 5.17 6.53 -6.45
N HIS A 14 5.63 7.78 -6.29
CA HIS A 14 6.58 8.39 -7.21
C HIS A 14 7.94 7.68 -7.21
N ASN A 15 8.44 7.27 -6.05
CA ASN A 15 9.69 6.51 -5.95
C ASN A 15 9.59 5.18 -6.69
N ILE A 16 8.49 4.44 -6.51
CA ILE A 16 8.25 3.16 -7.20
C ILE A 16 8.12 3.40 -8.70
N ARG A 17 7.31 4.36 -9.13
CA ARG A 17 7.16 4.72 -10.55
C ARG A 17 8.50 5.07 -11.21
N ASN A 18 9.32 5.86 -10.54
CA ASN A 18 10.64 6.25 -11.03
C ASN A 18 11.63 5.07 -11.07
N SER A 19 11.48 4.09 -10.17
CA SER A 19 12.26 2.85 -10.20
C SER A 19 11.81 1.94 -11.34
N LEU A 20 10.50 1.78 -11.55
CA LEU A 20 9.93 1.01 -12.66
C LEU A 20 10.36 1.57 -14.02
N SER A 21 10.40 2.89 -14.19
CA SER A 21 10.86 3.51 -15.45
C SER A 21 12.33 3.21 -15.77
N LYS A 22 13.13 2.80 -14.78
CA LYS A 22 14.54 2.43 -14.96
C LYS A 22 14.75 0.96 -15.36
N CYS A 23 13.71 0.14 -15.37
CA CYS A 23 13.81 -1.27 -15.78
C CYS A 23 14.07 -1.48 -17.29
N SER A 24 14.04 -0.43 -18.13
CA SER A 24 14.23 -0.54 -19.58
C SER A 24 15.70 -0.76 -20.01
N LYS A 25 15.89 -1.60 -21.06
CA LYS A 25 17.16 -2.11 -21.65
C LYS A 25 18.21 -1.06 -22.02
N ASN A 26 17.87 0.23 -22.10
CA ASN A 26 18.83 1.31 -22.40
C ASN A 26 19.71 1.71 -21.20
N SER A 27 19.46 1.17 -20.00
CA SER A 27 20.28 1.44 -18.81
C SER A 27 21.50 0.51 -18.70
N LYS A 28 22.20 0.22 -19.81
CA LYS A 28 23.40 -0.63 -19.81
C LYS A 28 24.65 0.04 -19.21
N SER A 29 24.63 1.33 -18.86
CA SER A 29 25.84 2.04 -18.38
C SER A 29 25.68 2.88 -17.12
N GLN A 30 24.48 3.06 -16.57
CA GLN A 30 24.35 3.66 -15.24
C GLN A 30 24.41 2.54 -14.23
N SER A 31 25.44 2.54 -13.37
CA SER A 31 25.43 1.74 -12.15
C SER A 31 24.04 1.85 -11.55
N ARG A 32 23.31 0.73 -11.48
CA ARG A 32 21.99 0.70 -10.85
C ARG A 32 22.26 0.91 -9.37
N LYS A 33 22.45 2.17 -8.96
CA LYS A 33 22.66 2.54 -7.58
C LYS A 33 21.43 2.02 -6.86
N LEU A 34 21.63 1.00 -6.02
CA LEU A 34 20.58 0.42 -5.21
C LEU A 34 20.10 1.53 -4.27
N ILE A 35 18.98 2.16 -4.63
CA ILE A 35 18.40 3.25 -3.86
C ILE A 35 17.27 2.63 -3.05
N GLY A 36 17.58 2.24 -1.81
CA GLY A 36 16.58 1.96 -0.80
C GLY A 36 16.11 3.27 -0.16
N THR A 37 14.80 3.46 -0.05
CA THR A 37 14.24 4.53 0.79
C THR A 37 13.72 3.90 2.07
N PHE A 38 14.31 4.25 3.20
CA PHE A 38 13.89 3.79 4.52
C PHE A 38 13.18 4.92 5.25
N GLY A 39 12.08 4.57 5.93
CA GLY A 39 11.32 5.50 6.76
C GLY A 39 10.89 4.81 8.04
N PHE A 40 11.00 5.52 9.15
CA PHE A 40 10.59 5.06 10.47
C PHE A 40 9.50 5.98 10.98
N SER A 41 8.44 5.41 11.53
CA SER A 41 7.35 6.18 12.11
C SER A 41 6.60 5.35 13.15
N HIS A 42 5.57 5.94 13.74
CA HIS A 42 4.68 5.30 14.69
C HIS A 42 3.62 4.44 13.99
N ALA A 43 2.98 3.55 14.77
CA ALA A 43 1.89 2.68 14.33
C ALA A 43 0.74 3.47 13.66
N GLU A 44 0.46 4.65 14.20
CA GLU A 44 -0.56 5.61 13.75
C GLU A 44 -0.27 6.17 12.36
N THR A 45 0.97 6.05 11.86
CA THR A 45 1.33 6.36 10.47
C THR A 45 1.21 5.14 9.57
N LEU A 46 1.61 3.95 10.05
CA LEU A 46 1.59 2.71 9.28
C LEU A 46 0.16 2.32 8.86
N ILE A 47 -0.80 2.43 9.77
CA ILE A 47 -2.21 2.11 9.47
C ILE A 47 -2.77 2.94 8.30
N PRO A 48 -2.76 4.29 8.32
CA PRO A 48 -3.30 5.07 7.21
C PRO A 48 -2.54 4.89 5.89
N ILE A 49 -1.23 4.61 5.90
CA ILE A 49 -0.50 4.29 4.65
C ILE A 49 -0.92 2.93 4.07
N LEU A 50 -1.11 1.90 4.91
CA LEU A 50 -1.65 0.60 4.49
C LEU A 50 -3.03 0.76 3.87
N GLY A 51 -3.88 1.58 4.49
CA GLY A 51 -5.19 1.92 3.95
C GLY A 51 -5.12 2.67 2.61
N SER A 52 -4.14 3.55 2.43
CA SER A 52 -3.93 4.23 1.15
C SER A 52 -3.52 3.31 0.01
N PHE A 53 -2.83 2.21 0.31
CA PHE A 53 -2.55 1.13 -0.66
C PHE A 53 -3.68 0.09 -0.76
N GLY A 54 -4.76 0.25 0.03
CA GLY A 54 -5.86 -0.71 0.07
C GLY A 54 -5.46 -2.08 0.60
N LEU A 55 -4.44 -2.15 1.47
CA LEU A 55 -3.84 -3.40 1.96
C LEU A 55 -4.56 -4.01 3.18
N PHE A 56 -5.64 -3.38 3.61
CA PHE A 56 -6.50 -4.04 4.58
C PHE A 56 -7.27 -5.14 3.85
N ASN A 57 -7.19 -6.37 4.37
CA ASN A 57 -8.02 -7.50 3.96
C ASN A 57 -9.49 -7.23 4.37
N HIS A 58 -10.08 -6.20 3.77
CA HIS A 58 -11.46 -5.79 4.01
C HIS A 58 -12.42 -6.45 3.03
N HIS A 59 -11.94 -7.34 2.16
CA HIS A 59 -12.76 -7.94 1.12
C HIS A 59 -13.99 -8.70 1.62
N GLN A 60 -14.09 -9.10 2.89
CA GLN A 60 -15.32 -9.68 3.46
C GLN A 60 -16.15 -8.69 4.30
N GLN A 61 -15.54 -7.79 5.08
CA GLN A 61 -16.29 -6.86 5.93
C GLN A 61 -16.78 -5.61 5.19
N GLU A 62 -16.03 -5.12 4.20
CA GLU A 62 -16.50 -4.08 3.28
C GLU A 62 -17.55 -4.63 2.30
N LYS A 63 -17.41 -5.88 1.83
CA LYS A 63 -18.48 -6.53 1.03
C LYS A 63 -19.81 -6.56 1.77
N ASN A 64 -19.78 -6.70 3.10
CA ASN A 64 -20.97 -6.70 3.95
C ASN A 64 -21.28 -5.32 4.56
N ASN A 65 -20.54 -4.25 4.22
CA ASN A 65 -20.68 -2.89 4.78
C ASN A 65 -20.64 -2.80 6.31
N ILE A 66 -20.00 -3.76 7.00
CA ILE A 66 -19.97 -3.78 8.47
C ILE A 66 -18.83 -2.90 8.97
N LYS A 67 -19.15 -1.66 9.36
CA LYS A 67 -18.21 -0.76 10.04
C LYS A 67 -18.02 -1.18 11.49
N ILE A 68 -16.79 -1.45 11.92
CA ILE A 68 -16.47 -1.70 13.33
C ILE A 68 -16.73 -0.42 14.13
N ASN A 69 -17.57 -0.50 15.15
CA ASN A 69 -17.87 0.59 16.07
C ASN A 69 -18.13 0.05 17.49
N SER A 70 -18.30 0.93 18.47
CA SER A 70 -18.57 0.50 19.85
C SER A 70 -19.87 -0.28 20.00
N ALA A 71 -20.89 0.03 19.20
CA ALA A 71 -22.22 -0.59 19.29
C ALA A 71 -22.26 -2.03 18.78
N ASN A 72 -21.32 -2.45 17.92
CA ASN A 72 -21.25 -3.81 17.39
C ASN A 72 -20.04 -4.61 17.89
N PHE A 73 -19.33 -4.09 18.89
CA PHE A 73 -18.15 -4.75 19.47
C PHE A 73 -18.44 -6.19 19.91
N GLU A 74 -19.48 -6.42 20.72
CA GLU A 74 -19.81 -7.75 21.24
C GLU A 74 -20.09 -8.78 20.14
N LYS A 75 -20.69 -8.34 19.03
CA LYS A 75 -20.98 -9.20 17.87
C LYS A 75 -19.72 -9.53 17.06
N LEU A 76 -18.76 -8.61 17.01
CA LEU A 76 -17.58 -8.70 16.14
C LEU A 76 -16.29 -9.11 16.86
N LYS A 77 -16.27 -9.15 18.21
CA LYS A 77 -15.04 -9.36 18.99
C LYS A 77 -14.21 -10.59 18.54
N ASN A 78 -14.89 -11.68 18.21
CA ASN A 78 -14.24 -12.93 17.78
C ASN A 78 -14.06 -13.01 16.24
N ASN A 79 -14.90 -12.33 15.46
CA ASN A 79 -14.96 -12.44 14.00
C ASN A 79 -14.50 -11.16 13.26
N ARG A 80 -13.80 -10.26 13.96
CA ARG A 80 -13.23 -9.06 13.32
C ARG A 80 -12.06 -9.44 12.41
N THR A 81 -12.14 -9.01 11.16
CA THR A 81 -11.04 -9.18 10.19
C THR A 81 -9.97 -8.11 10.37
N PHE A 82 -10.35 -6.92 10.86
CA PHE A 82 -9.37 -5.90 11.24
C PHE A 82 -8.87 -6.10 12.68
N ARG A 83 -7.55 -6.34 12.81
CA ARG A 83 -6.85 -6.47 14.08
C ARG A 83 -5.60 -5.59 14.04
N GLY A 84 -5.55 -4.56 14.90
CA GLY A 84 -4.43 -3.61 14.93
C GLY A 84 -3.06 -4.28 15.07
N GLY A 85 -2.95 -5.28 15.96
CA GLY A 85 -1.70 -6.03 16.15
C GLY A 85 -1.26 -6.88 14.96
N TYR A 86 -2.12 -7.16 13.98
CA TYR A 86 -1.72 -7.83 12.73
C TYR A 86 -1.10 -6.82 11.74
N TYR A 87 -1.69 -5.63 11.63
CA TYR A 87 -1.26 -4.63 10.65
C TYR A 87 -0.13 -3.72 11.16
N SER A 88 -0.05 -3.52 12.47
CA SER A 88 0.96 -2.66 13.09
C SER A 88 1.39 -3.19 14.46
N PRO A 89 2.00 -4.39 14.52
CA PRO A 89 2.67 -4.85 15.74
C PRO A 89 3.85 -3.93 16.12
N MET A 90 4.45 -4.16 17.29
CA MET A 90 5.74 -3.52 17.60
C MET A 90 6.76 -3.92 16.52
N ALA A 91 7.52 -2.93 16.03
CA ALA A 91 8.42 -3.08 14.89
C ALA A 91 7.76 -3.53 13.57
N GLY A 92 6.44 -3.35 13.42
CA GLY A 92 5.75 -3.62 12.18
C GLY A 92 6.24 -2.76 11.01
N ASN A 93 6.22 -3.31 9.79
CA ASN A 93 6.78 -2.67 8.61
C ASN A 93 6.00 -2.98 7.32
N LEU A 94 6.12 -2.08 6.36
CA LEU A 94 5.67 -2.26 4.98
C LEU A 94 6.86 -2.08 4.05
N LEU A 95 7.15 -3.11 3.27
CA LEU A 95 8.17 -3.09 2.23
C LEU A 95 7.51 -3.16 0.86
N LEU A 96 7.92 -2.26 -0.04
CA LEU A 96 7.57 -2.30 -1.46
C LEU A 96 8.88 -2.42 -2.24
N THR A 97 9.05 -3.53 -2.95
CA THR A 97 10.24 -3.80 -3.75
C THR A 97 9.91 -3.75 -5.24
N VAL A 98 10.86 -3.28 -6.04
CA VAL A 98 10.78 -3.24 -7.50
C VAL A 98 11.78 -4.25 -8.06
N GLY A 99 11.27 -5.26 -8.74
CA GLY A 99 12.08 -6.20 -9.53
C GLY A 99 12.04 -5.81 -11.01
N CYS A 100 13.13 -5.99 -11.73
CA CYS A 100 13.15 -5.84 -13.19
C CYS A 100 13.46 -7.20 -13.81
N SER A 101 12.63 -7.65 -14.77
CA SER A 101 12.92 -8.82 -15.58
C SER A 101 14.05 -8.52 -16.56
N THR A 102 15.05 -9.41 -16.62
CA THR A 102 16.14 -9.33 -17.60
C THR A 102 15.66 -9.57 -19.02
N ASP A 103 14.59 -10.33 -19.17
CA ASP A 103 14.18 -10.89 -20.46
C ASP A 103 13.14 -9.98 -21.13
N SER A 104 12.12 -9.57 -20.37
CA SER A 104 10.99 -8.77 -20.86
C SER A 104 11.14 -7.26 -20.69
N ASN A 105 12.18 -6.76 -19.99
CA ASN A 105 12.30 -5.35 -19.56
C ASN A 105 11.14 -4.83 -18.70
N GLU A 106 10.29 -5.73 -18.21
CA GLU A 106 9.15 -5.34 -17.41
C GLU A 106 9.56 -5.25 -15.95
N GLY A 107 9.18 -4.14 -15.32
CA GLY A 107 9.27 -3.96 -13.89
C GLY A 107 8.05 -4.53 -13.19
N VAL A 108 8.26 -5.19 -12.06
CA VAL A 108 7.21 -5.69 -11.18
C VAL A 108 7.38 -5.11 -9.78
N VAL A 109 6.28 -4.97 -9.05
CA VAL A 109 6.24 -4.52 -7.66
C VAL A 109 5.78 -5.66 -6.78
N MET A 110 6.49 -5.95 -5.70
CA MET A 110 6.05 -6.86 -4.65
C MET A 110 5.89 -6.10 -3.33
N ALA A 111 4.83 -6.42 -2.60
CA ALA A 111 4.55 -5.84 -1.29
C ALA A 111 4.74 -6.90 -0.20
N LEU A 112 5.39 -6.53 0.89
CA LEU A 112 5.49 -7.33 2.10
C LEU A 112 5.01 -6.50 3.29
N LEU A 113 4.16 -7.08 4.11
CA LEU A 113 3.72 -6.52 5.38
C LEU A 113 4.20 -7.42 6.50
N ASN A 114 5.02 -6.87 7.39
CA ASN A 114 5.68 -7.63 8.44
C ASN A 114 6.32 -8.90 7.86
N GLU A 115 7.18 -8.71 6.85
CA GLU A 115 7.93 -9.78 6.17
C GLU A 115 7.08 -10.83 5.43
N ASN A 116 5.75 -10.70 5.42
CA ASN A 116 4.87 -11.61 4.71
C ASN A 116 4.43 -11.01 3.37
N PRO A 117 4.59 -11.71 2.23
CA PRO A 117 4.10 -11.25 0.94
C PRO A 117 2.59 -11.01 0.96
N ILE A 118 2.14 -9.90 0.38
CA ILE A 118 0.74 -9.53 0.29
C ILE A 118 0.38 -9.06 -1.12
N ALA A 119 -0.81 -9.44 -1.58
CA ALA A 119 -1.31 -9.00 -2.88
C ALA A 119 -1.80 -7.54 -2.80
N LEU A 120 -1.42 -6.73 -3.78
CA LEU A 120 -2.01 -5.42 -3.98
C LEU A 120 -3.41 -5.59 -4.61
N PRO A 121 -4.44 -4.85 -4.17
CA PRO A 121 -5.87 -5.15 -4.42
C PRO A 121 -6.31 -5.18 -5.89
N CYS A 122 -5.48 -4.64 -6.78
CA CYS A 122 -5.72 -4.43 -8.20
C CYS A 122 -4.77 -5.22 -9.10
N CYS A 123 -3.88 -6.00 -8.51
CA CYS A 123 -2.89 -6.80 -9.20
C CYS A 123 -3.28 -8.26 -8.99
N LYS A 124 -3.82 -8.89 -10.03
CA LYS A 124 -4.36 -10.24 -9.92
C LYS A 124 -3.53 -11.18 -10.80
N GLU A 125 -3.31 -12.39 -10.30
CA GLU A 125 -2.81 -13.52 -11.10
C GLU A 125 -1.36 -13.39 -11.60
N HIS A 126 -0.58 -12.46 -11.03
CA HIS A 126 0.86 -12.37 -11.27
C HIS A 126 1.65 -12.82 -10.05
N PHE A 127 2.58 -13.75 -10.28
CA PHE A 127 3.37 -14.40 -9.25
C PHE A 127 4.83 -14.44 -9.64
N LEU A 128 5.72 -14.20 -8.67
CA LEU A 128 7.15 -14.30 -8.91
C LEU A 128 7.51 -15.76 -9.25
N ASN A 129 8.04 -16.00 -10.46
CA ASN A 129 8.36 -17.34 -10.97
C ASN A 129 7.18 -18.33 -10.93
N GLY A 130 5.94 -17.83 -10.97
CA GLY A 130 4.74 -18.66 -10.89
C GLY A 130 4.40 -19.18 -9.49
N ASP A 131 5.10 -18.78 -8.43
CA ASP A 131 4.82 -19.21 -7.05
C ASP A 131 3.72 -18.33 -6.41
N PRO A 132 2.53 -18.90 -6.10
CA PRO A 132 1.41 -18.18 -5.49
C PRO A 132 1.73 -17.48 -4.17
N SER A 133 2.79 -17.92 -3.48
CA SER A 133 3.27 -17.35 -2.22
C SER A 133 3.88 -15.95 -2.38
N TYR A 134 4.25 -15.57 -3.60
CA TYR A 134 4.90 -14.30 -3.91
C TYR A 134 4.10 -13.51 -4.96
N PRO A 135 2.93 -12.94 -4.58
CA PRO A 135 2.16 -12.10 -5.48
C PRO A 135 2.97 -10.86 -5.88
N VAL A 136 2.94 -10.56 -7.18
CA VAL A 136 3.58 -9.37 -7.75
C VAL A 136 2.56 -8.57 -8.54
N CYS A 137 2.90 -7.32 -8.82
CA CYS A 137 2.09 -6.41 -9.62
C CYS A 137 2.89 -5.92 -10.81
N SER A 138 2.34 -6.04 -12.02
CA SER A 138 3.01 -5.47 -13.19
C SER A 138 3.10 -3.94 -13.09
N ASN A 139 4.06 -3.34 -13.79
CA ASN A 139 4.18 -1.89 -13.88
C ASN A 139 2.87 -1.22 -14.32
N GLU A 140 2.20 -1.75 -15.34
CA GLU A 140 0.96 -1.19 -15.87
C GLU A 140 -0.16 -1.22 -14.83
N GLU A 141 -0.39 -2.37 -14.19
CA GLU A 141 -1.41 -2.51 -13.15
C GLU A 141 -1.13 -1.59 -11.96
N PHE A 142 0.12 -1.53 -11.50
CA PHE A 142 0.50 -0.69 -10.36
C PHE A 142 0.20 0.79 -10.64
N ILE A 143 0.59 1.28 -11.81
CA ILE A 143 0.36 2.67 -12.21
C ILE A 143 -1.12 2.94 -12.37
N LYS A 144 -1.85 2.08 -13.08
CA LYS A 144 -3.30 2.21 -13.29
C LYS A 144 -4.06 2.24 -11.98
N CYS A 145 -3.65 1.42 -11.03
CA CYS A 145 -4.30 1.28 -9.73
C CYS A 145 -4.08 2.48 -8.80
N PHE A 146 -2.82 2.93 -8.66
CA PHE A 146 -2.48 3.90 -7.63
C PHE A 146 -2.36 5.34 -8.15
N SER A 147 -2.20 5.56 -9.46
CA SER A 147 -2.10 6.91 -10.04
C SER A 147 -3.32 7.79 -9.74
N PRO A 148 -4.59 7.33 -9.89
CA PRO A 148 -5.75 8.18 -9.60
C PRO A 148 -5.75 8.67 -8.15
N ARG A 149 -5.48 7.77 -7.21
CA ARG A 149 -5.36 8.12 -5.79
C ARG A 149 -4.20 9.07 -5.55
N ALA A 150 -3.03 8.83 -6.15
CA ALA A 150 -1.86 9.68 -5.98
C ALA A 150 -2.13 11.11 -6.49
N GLN A 151 -2.89 11.28 -7.57
CA GLN A 151 -3.28 12.59 -8.09
C GLN A 151 -4.31 13.30 -7.19
N GLN A 152 -5.30 12.56 -6.71
CA GLN A 152 -6.41 13.12 -5.91
C GLN A 152 -6.06 13.35 -4.43
N CYS A 153 -5.04 12.67 -3.91
CA CYS A 153 -4.66 12.74 -2.50
C CYS A 153 -4.29 14.19 -2.11
N ASN A 154 -5.05 14.82 -1.21
CA ASN A 154 -4.81 16.20 -0.81
C ASN A 154 -4.85 16.36 0.71
N TYR A 155 -3.68 16.23 1.34
CA TYR A 155 -3.47 16.43 2.77
C TYR A 155 -3.96 17.81 3.24
N TYR A 156 -3.60 18.87 2.52
CA TYR A 156 -3.93 20.25 2.91
C TYR A 156 -5.43 20.49 2.93
N LYS A 157 -6.16 20.01 1.92
CA LYS A 157 -7.63 20.12 1.90
C LYS A 157 -8.25 19.48 3.16
N THR A 158 -7.72 18.34 3.56
CA THR A 158 -8.17 17.63 4.76
C THR A 158 -7.87 18.41 6.05
N CYS A 159 -6.72 19.06 6.15
CA CYS A 159 -6.34 19.86 7.32
C CYS A 159 -7.00 21.23 7.36
N SER A 160 -7.35 21.82 6.21
CA SER A 160 -7.98 23.14 6.13
C SER A 160 -9.50 23.11 6.32
N THR A 161 -10.11 21.93 6.46
CA THR A 161 -11.56 21.82 6.68
C THR A 161 -11.86 22.09 8.16
N PRO A 162 -12.62 23.16 8.51
CA PRO A 162 -12.95 23.44 9.89
C PRO A 162 -13.73 22.26 10.49
N TYR A 163 -13.29 21.79 11.66
CA TYR A 163 -13.97 20.71 12.35
C TYR A 163 -15.27 21.23 12.97
N ILE A 164 -16.41 20.88 12.35
CA ILE A 164 -17.72 21.21 12.90
C ILE A 164 -18.12 20.09 13.86
N CYS A 165 -18.00 20.35 15.16
CA CYS A 165 -18.64 19.52 16.19
C CYS A 165 -20.15 19.55 15.96
N LYS A 166 -20.73 18.44 15.50
CA LYS A 166 -22.19 18.27 15.59
C LYS A 166 -22.52 18.04 17.06
N SER A 167 -23.16 19.03 17.70
CA SER A 167 -23.80 18.81 18.99
C SER A 167 -24.83 17.70 18.81
N ARG A 168 -24.71 16.64 19.62
CA ARG A 168 -25.73 15.59 19.71
C ARG A 168 -26.94 16.08 20.46
#